data_AF-A0A3C0P1I9-F1
#
_entry.id   AF-A0A3C0P1I9-F1
#
_cell.length_a   1.000
_cell.length_b   1.000
_cell.length_c   1.000
_cell.angle_alpha   90.00
_cell.angle_beta   90.00
_cell.angle_gamma   90.00
#
_symmetry.space_group_name_H-M   'P 1'
#
loop_
_entity.id
_entity.type
_entity.pdbx_description
1 polymer ?
#
loop_
_entity_poly.entity_id
_entity_poly.type
_entity_poly.pdbx_seq_one_letter_code
_entity_poly.pdbx_strand_id
1 'polypeptide(L)'
;MDYKSAGVDIEAGYKSVELMKEHVKNTVRPEMLGGLGGFAGAFSIEKFKDMEKPTLLSGTDGVGTKLKLAFLMDKHDTIGIDCVAMCVN
;
A
#
# COMPACT_ATOMS: atom_id res chain seq x y z
N MET A 1 -21.06 12.37 -19.84
CA MET A 1 -20.59 11.03 -19.46
C MET A 1 -19.96 11.19 -18.09
N ASP A 2 -20.54 10.60 -17.04
CA ASP A 2 -20.06 10.76 -15.65
C ASP A 2 -19.04 9.65 -15.32
N TYR A 3 -17.95 9.96 -14.63
CA TYR A 3 -16.92 9.00 -14.22
C TYR A 3 -17.50 7.82 -13.44
N LYS A 4 -18.57 8.07 -12.68
CA LYS A 4 -19.30 7.05 -11.92
C LYS A 4 -19.99 6.03 -12.83
N SER A 5 -20.49 6.46 -14.00
CA SER A 5 -21.09 5.56 -14.99
C SER A 5 -20.08 4.64 -15.68
N ALA A 6 -18.78 4.94 -15.58
CA ALA A 6 -17.69 4.06 -15.99
C ALA A 6 -17.18 3.14 -14.85
N GLY A 7 -17.89 3.11 -13.71
CA GLY A 7 -17.55 2.27 -12.55
C GLY A 7 -16.54 2.91 -11.58
N VAL A 8 -16.20 4.19 -11.75
CA VAL A 8 -15.25 4.89 -10.89
C VAL A 8 -15.98 5.88 -9.98
N ASP A 9 -16.12 5.54 -8.71
CA ASP A 9 -16.64 6.45 -7.70
C ASP A 9 -15.49 7.21 -7.00
N ILE A 10 -15.31 8.46 -7.40
CA ILE A 10 -14.24 9.34 -6.91
C ILE A 10 -14.42 9.64 -5.42
N GLU A 11 -15.66 9.85 -4.96
CA GLU A 11 -15.96 10.16 -3.56
C GLU A 11 -15.68 8.96 -2.66
N ALA A 12 -16.05 7.75 -3.10
CA ALA A 12 -15.70 6.52 -2.40
C ALA A 12 -14.18 6.32 -2.33
N GLY A 13 -13.46 6.70 -3.39
CA GLY A 13 -12.00 6.73 -3.41
C GLY A 13 -11.42 7.64 -2.34
N TYR A 14 -11.88 8.90 -2.27
CA TYR A 14 -11.42 9.84 -1.24
C TYR A 14 -11.76 9.38 0.17
N LYS A 15 -12.98 8.88 0.40
CA LYS A 15 -13.37 8.33 1.70
C LYS A 15 -12.46 7.17 2.13
N SER A 16 -12.10 6.29 1.20
CA SER A 16 -11.20 5.17 1.48
C SER A 16 -9.80 5.67 1.86
N VAL A 17 -9.29 6.68 1.15
CA VAL A 17 -8.01 7.32 1.47
C VAL A 17 -8.05 7.92 2.88
N GLU A 18 -9.10 8.68 3.24
CA GLU A 18 -9.23 9.26 4.59
C GLU A 18 -9.21 8.21 5.69
N LEU A 19 -9.95 7.10 5.52
CA LEU A 19 -10.00 6.01 6.51
C LEU A 19 -8.63 5.33 6.71
N MET A 20 -7.82 5.24 5.66
CA MET A 20 -6.50 4.62 5.74
C MET A 20 -5.40 5.55 6.29
N LYS A 21 -5.61 6.87 6.29
CA LYS A 21 -4.55 7.84 6.63
C LYS A 21 -3.92 7.59 8.00
N GLU A 22 -4.73 7.30 9.02
CA GLU A 22 -4.21 7.07 10.38
C GLU A 22 -3.31 5.82 10.45
N HIS A 23 -3.71 4.75 9.78
CA HIS A 23 -2.93 3.51 9.73
C HIS A 23 -1.62 3.68 8.95
N VAL A 24 -1.67 4.36 7.80
CA VAL A 24 -0.48 4.63 6.97
C VAL A 24 0.49 5.58 7.68
N LYS A 25 -0.01 6.56 8.44
CA LYS A 25 0.82 7.52 9.18
C LYS A 25 1.77 6.82 10.16
N ASN A 26 1.34 5.70 10.75
CA ASN A 26 2.15 4.93 11.70
C ASN A 26 3.35 4.21 11.06
N THR A 27 3.41 4.13 9.74
CA THR A 27 4.51 3.48 9.00
C THR A 27 5.44 4.48 8.31
N VAL A 28 5.25 5.79 8.54
CA VAL A 28 6.04 6.84 7.91
C VAL A 28 7.51 6.75 8.36
N ARG A 29 8.41 6.95 7.40
CA ARG A 29 9.85 7.02 7.63
C ARG A 29 10.40 8.37 7.15
N PRO A 30 11.57 8.81 7.65
CA PRO A 30 12.19 10.07 7.23
C PRO A 30 12.51 10.15 5.73
N GLU A 31 12.67 9.01 5.06
CA GLU A 31 12.94 8.98 3.62
C GLU A 31 11.69 9.20 2.76
N MET A 32 10.49 9.07 3.34
CA MET A 32 9.25 9.30 2.59
C MET A 32 9.16 10.76 2.15
N LEU A 33 8.85 10.98 0.87
CA LEU A 33 8.63 12.30 0.29
C LEU A 33 7.14 12.47 -0.03
N GLY A 34 6.50 13.47 0.58
CA GLY A 34 5.08 13.75 0.40
C GLY A 34 4.15 12.97 1.34
N GLY A 35 2.93 12.69 0.90
CA GLY A 35 1.87 12.07 1.71
C GLY A 35 0.90 11.23 0.88
N LEU A 36 -0.05 10.57 1.56
CA LEU A 36 -1.08 9.75 0.93
C LEU A 36 -2.08 10.64 0.15
N GLY A 37 -2.44 10.23 -1.08
CA GLY A 37 -3.44 10.92 -1.92
C GLY A 37 -2.88 11.61 -3.17
N GLY A 38 -1.57 11.60 -3.39
CA GLY A 38 -0.95 12.00 -4.66
C GLY A 38 -1.00 10.89 -5.72
N PHE A 39 -0.58 11.21 -6.95
CA PHE A 39 -0.49 10.24 -8.06
C PHE A 39 0.52 9.12 -7.81
N ALA A 40 1.64 9.44 -7.15
CA ALA A 40 2.70 8.50 -6.82
C ALA A 40 3.26 8.78 -5.43
N GLY A 41 3.74 7.73 -4.75
CA GLY A 41 4.59 7.86 -3.58
C GLY A 41 6.06 8.01 -4.00
N ALA A 42 6.84 8.73 -3.19
CA ALA A 42 8.27 8.91 -3.42
C ALA A 42 9.08 8.60 -2.15
N PHE A 43 10.29 8.06 -2.34
CA PHE A 43 11.18 7.65 -1.26
C PHE A 43 12.61 8.08 -1.59
N SER A 44 13.22 8.87 -0.72
CA SER A 44 14.58 9.38 -0.90
C SER A 44 15.61 8.28 -0.69
N ILE A 45 16.48 8.11 -1.69
CA ILE A 45 17.64 7.20 -1.59
C ILE A 45 18.89 7.89 -1.03
N GLU A 46 18.78 9.12 -0.55
CA GLU A 46 19.92 9.93 -0.08
C GLU A 46 20.73 9.23 1.01
N LYS A 47 20.09 8.50 1.91
CA LYS A 47 20.80 7.79 2.99
C LYS A 47 21.64 6.60 2.52
N PHE A 48 21.54 6.21 1.26
CA PHE A 48 22.29 5.08 0.68
C PHE A 48 23.44 5.55 -0.22
N LYS A 49 23.76 6.86 -0.25
CA LYS A 49 24.82 7.44 -1.09
C LYS A 49 26.20 6.81 -0.86
N ASP A 50 26.47 6.36 0.36
CA ASP A 50 27.77 5.76 0.75
C ASP A 50 27.81 4.23 0.57
N MET A 51 26.73 3.62 0.09
CA MET A 51 26.71 2.19 -0.24
C MET A 51 27.54 1.95 -1.51
N GLU A 52 28.44 0.97 -1.51
CA GLU A 52 29.36 0.73 -2.65
C GLU A 52 28.60 0.45 -3.97
N LYS A 53 27.54 -0.36 -3.90
CA LYS A 53 26.75 -0.82 -5.04
C LYS A 53 25.26 -0.90 -4.66
N PRO A 54 24.58 0.23 -4.47
CA PRO A 54 23.18 0.23 -4.09
C PRO A 54 22.36 -0.45 -5.19
N THR A 55 21.61 -1.48 -4.82
CA THR A 55 20.79 -2.25 -5.73
C THR A 55 19.35 -2.24 -5.23
N LEU A 56 18.41 -1.93 -6.11
CA LEU A 56 16.99 -1.98 -5.81
C LEU A 56 16.44 -3.34 -6.22
N LEU A 57 15.81 -4.02 -5.28
CA LEU A 57 15.05 -5.24 -5.52
C LEU A 57 13.57 -4.93 -5.37
N SER A 58 12.77 -5.37 -6.35
CA SER A 58 11.31 -5.28 -6.32
C SER A 58 10.72 -6.67 -6.49
N GLY A 59 9.66 -6.95 -5.73
CA GLY A 59 8.87 -8.18 -5.82
C GLY A 59 7.39 -7.85 -5.79
N THR A 60 6.58 -8.75 -6.35
CA THR A 60 5.12 -8.70 -6.28
C THR A 60 4.63 -10.11 -5.99
N ASP A 61 3.78 -10.24 -4.97
CA ASP A 61 3.18 -11.50 -4.58
C ASP A 61 1.75 -11.26 -4.06
N GLY A 62 0.97 -12.32 -3.99
CA GLY A 62 -0.41 -12.31 -3.50
C GLY A 62 -0.62 -13.31 -2.38
N VAL A 63 -1.63 -13.06 -1.55
CA VAL A 63 -2.03 -13.93 -0.44
C VAL A 63 -2.62 -15.28 -0.93
N GLY A 64 -3.08 -15.32 -2.19
CA GLY A 64 -3.65 -16.52 -2.79
C GLY A 64 -4.99 -16.95 -2.17
N THR A 65 -5.23 -18.26 -2.12
CA THR A 65 -6.53 -18.83 -1.72
C THR A 65 -6.89 -18.62 -0.25
N LYS A 66 -5.95 -18.18 0.60
CA LYS A 66 -6.22 -17.80 1.99
C LYS A 66 -7.24 -16.65 2.08
N LEU A 67 -7.37 -15.80 1.05
CA LEU A 67 -8.43 -14.79 0.95
C LEU A 67 -9.84 -15.40 1.05
N LYS A 68 -10.06 -16.62 0.53
CA LYS A 68 -11.36 -17.29 0.63
C LYS A 68 -11.74 -17.57 2.09
N LEU A 69 -10.77 -17.92 2.93
CA LEU A 69 -11.00 -18.14 4.35
C LEU A 69 -11.31 -16.82 5.07
N ALA A 70 -10.58 -15.75 4.75
CA ALA A 70 -10.85 -14.41 5.29
C ALA A 70 -12.30 -13.96 5.00
N PHE A 71 -12.80 -14.23 3.78
CA PHE A 71 -14.18 -13.93 3.39
C PHE A 71 -15.20 -14.81 4.13
N LEU A 72 -14.96 -16.11 4.23
CA LEU A 72 -15.84 -17.03 4.94
C LEU A 72 -15.96 -16.72 6.44
N MET A 73 -14.89 -16.17 7.02
CA MET A 73 -14.82 -15.81 8.43
C MET A 73 -15.20 -14.35 8.71
N ASP A 74 -15.48 -13.55 7.67
CA ASP A 74 -15.66 -12.09 7.74
C ASP A 74 -14.55 -11.39 8.56
N LYS A 75 -13.30 -11.85 8.39
CA LYS A 75 -12.14 -11.38 9.16
C LYS A 75 -11.03 -10.91 8.23
N HIS A 76 -10.83 -9.59 8.21
CA HIS A 76 -9.95 -8.90 7.25
C HIS A 76 -8.80 -8.11 7.89
N ASP A 77 -8.76 -8.01 9.21
CA ASP A 77 -7.79 -7.22 9.98
C ASP A 77 -6.35 -7.80 9.92
N THR A 78 -6.20 -9.09 9.64
CA THR A 78 -4.88 -9.74 9.54
C THR A 78 -4.43 -10.03 8.11
N ILE A 79 -5.32 -10.04 7.13
CA ILE A 79 -4.99 -10.52 5.77
C ILE A 79 -4.02 -9.59 5.04
N GLY A 80 -4.00 -8.30 5.39
CA GLY A 80 -2.99 -7.35 4.91
C GLY A 80 -1.59 -7.65 5.42
N ILE A 81 -1.46 -8.23 6.62
CA ILE A 81 -0.16 -8.65 7.18
C ILE A 81 0.42 -9.79 6.36
N ASP A 82 -0.42 -10.79 6.01
CA ASP A 82 -0.01 -11.89 5.13
C ASP A 82 0.48 -11.37 3.77
N CYS A 83 -0.22 -10.37 3.21
CA CYS A 83 0.16 -9.76 1.93
C CYS A 83 1.55 -9.14 1.97
N VAL A 84 1.87 -8.39 3.03
CA VAL A 84 3.21 -7.80 3.22
C VAL A 84 4.26 -8.88 3.46
N ALA A 85 3.94 -9.91 4.26
CA ALA A 85 4.84 -11.01 4.60
C ALA A 85 5.30 -11.80 3.36
N MET A 86 4.42 -12.05 2.39
CA MET A 86 4.77 -12.74 1.15
C MET A 86 5.82 -11.97 0.32
N CYS A 87 5.83 -10.63 0.39
CA CYS A 87 6.76 -9.81 -0.38
C CYS A 87 8.10 -9.53 0.33
N VAL A 88 8.14 -9.52 1.66
CA VAL A 88 9.31 -9.06 2.45
C VAL A 88 10.21 -10.19 2.94
N ASN A 89 9.72 -11.44 2.98
CA ASN A 89 10.48 -12.62 3.41
C ASN A 89 11.52 -13.03 2.36
#